data_AF-A0A819SMT0-F1
#
_entry.id   AF-A0A819SMT0-F1
#
_cell.length_a   1.000
_cell.length_b   1.000
_cell.length_c   1.000
_cell.angle_alpha   90.00
_cell.angle_beta   90.00
_cell.angle_gamma   90.00
#
_symmetry.space_group_name_H-M   'P 1'
#
loop_
_entity.id
_entity.type
_entity.pdbx_description
1 polymer ?
#
loop_
_entity_poly.entity_id
_entity_poly.type
_entity_poly.pdbx_seq_one_letter_code
_entity_poly.pdbx_strand_id
1 'polypeptide(L)'
;GPFTWDVKRLVASINLITYSKAYSDEKIAQLIRCLVSSYLKQIYEYCNSREKRHMTITSENTHGPVNILLKESRLGSREAHLNTMTVVENFERKFIRSKDVKDVDEQLRNQILQAFQGYLQTIPESKKEKPWSYRVKDIIARTSSGIGSAGRTSYSILVQGKTEALESDIILNMKPATQSAVSSVIQDQNLQYYFRHDGLRTVLCAYAMHAVTSKWLGYATLNNQIPLVVDKVTTHNKNLEWNNINDFEDTCVTVEYLGKAMAKIHCISDIDSIEKEKHAGHHTDLLPLHIIPRHTERTIRKAIGGNDEGFIRDMISFAMTYGNRVRRDHRLFFEAFRNGRIPMLQVDESH
;
A
#
# COMPACT_ATOMS: atom_id res chain seq x y z
N GLY A 1 -16.12 3.79 0.63
CA GLY A 1 -16.40 2.42 0.13
C GLY A 1 -16.81 1.53 1.29
N PRO A 2 -17.36 0.33 1.04
CA PRO A 2 -17.76 -0.58 2.11
C PRO A 2 -16.53 -1.18 2.79
N PHE A 3 -16.25 -0.78 4.03
CA PHE A 3 -15.16 -1.32 4.86
C PHE A 3 -15.15 -2.86 4.95
N THR A 4 -16.33 -3.48 4.77
CA THR A 4 -16.50 -4.93 4.77
C THR A 4 -15.72 -5.61 3.65
N TRP A 5 -15.43 -4.95 2.53
CA TRP A 5 -14.63 -5.53 1.46
C TRP A 5 -13.17 -5.69 1.86
N ASP A 6 -12.62 -4.73 2.59
CA ASP A 6 -11.24 -4.80 3.07
C ASP A 6 -11.10 -5.89 4.13
N VAL A 7 -12.06 -5.99 5.06
CA VAL A 7 -12.14 -7.10 6.03
C VAL A 7 -12.25 -8.45 5.31
N LYS A 8 -13.17 -8.57 4.33
CA LYS A 8 -13.37 -9.79 3.52
C LYS A 8 -12.09 -10.22 2.80
N ARG A 9 -11.35 -9.29 2.19
CA ARG A 9 -10.07 -9.60 1.53
C ARG A 9 -9.04 -10.12 2.53
N LEU A 10 -8.91 -9.49 3.70
CA LEU A 10 -7.96 -9.94 4.70
C LEU A 10 -8.32 -11.32 5.25
N VAL A 11 -9.58 -11.58 5.62
CA VAL A 11 -9.97 -12.92 6.12
C VAL A 11 -9.84 -14.01 5.05
N ALA A 12 -10.06 -13.67 3.77
CA ALA A 12 -9.78 -14.57 2.66
C ALA A 12 -8.28 -14.90 2.55
N SER A 13 -7.40 -13.89 2.65
CA SER A 13 -5.95 -14.10 2.66
C SER A 13 -5.50 -14.96 3.84
N ILE A 14 -6.05 -14.72 5.04
CA ILE A 14 -5.76 -15.53 6.23
C ILE A 14 -6.20 -16.98 6.02
N ASN A 15 -7.40 -17.22 5.48
CA ASN A 15 -7.84 -18.58 5.17
C ASN A 15 -6.85 -19.29 4.22
N LEU A 16 -6.48 -18.65 3.12
CA LEU A 16 -5.60 -19.25 2.11
C LEU A 16 -4.20 -19.55 2.67
N ILE A 17 -3.60 -18.61 3.40
CA ILE A 17 -2.24 -18.79 3.90
C ILE A 17 -2.18 -19.81 5.04
N THR A 18 -3.17 -19.82 5.94
CA THR A 18 -3.22 -20.80 7.04
C THR A 18 -3.58 -22.20 6.55
N TYR A 19 -4.42 -22.30 5.51
CA TYR A 19 -4.64 -23.57 4.80
C TYR A 19 -3.35 -24.11 4.19
N SER A 20 -2.54 -23.26 3.54
CA SER A 20 -1.23 -23.68 2.99
C SER A 20 -0.26 -24.19 4.06
N LYS A 21 -0.47 -23.80 5.32
CA LYS A 21 0.28 -24.27 6.50
C LYS A 21 -0.37 -25.47 7.19
N ALA A 22 -1.31 -26.14 6.51
CA ALA A 22 -2.00 -27.35 6.97
C ALA A 22 -2.82 -27.18 8.26
N TYR A 23 -3.35 -25.98 8.53
CA TYR A 23 -4.29 -25.80 9.64
C TYR A 23 -5.65 -26.41 9.30
N SER A 24 -6.31 -27.01 10.30
CA SER A 24 -7.67 -27.54 10.14
C SER A 24 -8.67 -26.41 9.97
N ASP A 25 -9.84 -26.72 9.39
CA ASP A 25 -10.90 -25.74 9.17
C ASP A 25 -11.35 -25.07 10.49
N GLU A 26 -11.33 -25.81 11.61
CA GLU A 26 -11.62 -25.27 12.94
C GLU A 26 -10.57 -24.25 13.39
N LYS A 27 -9.27 -24.55 13.21
CA LYS A 27 -8.17 -23.63 13.54
C LYS A 27 -8.23 -22.37 12.67
N ILE A 28 -8.54 -22.53 11.39
CA ILE A 28 -8.69 -21.39 10.47
C ILE A 28 -9.86 -20.50 10.91
N ALA A 29 -11.01 -21.09 11.26
CA ALA A 29 -12.15 -20.34 11.78
C ALA A 29 -11.83 -19.60 13.09
N GLN A 30 -11.06 -20.23 13.98
CA GLN A 30 -10.58 -19.60 15.23
C GLN A 30 -9.67 -18.40 14.96
N LEU A 31 -8.75 -18.50 14.00
CA LEU A 31 -7.85 -17.40 13.63
C LEU A 31 -8.62 -16.23 13.00
N ILE A 32 -9.60 -16.52 12.13
CA ILE A 32 -10.46 -15.49 11.56
C ILE A 32 -11.29 -14.81 12.65
N ARG A 33 -11.83 -15.58 13.62
CA ARG A 33 -12.51 -15.02 14.78
C ARG A 33 -11.57 -14.08 15.56
N CYS A 34 -10.36 -14.53 15.90
CA CYS A 34 -9.37 -13.73 16.61
C CYS A 34 -9.09 -12.39 15.88
N LEU A 35 -8.86 -12.45 14.57
CA LEU A 35 -8.63 -11.28 13.71
C LEU A 35 -9.80 -10.30 13.77
N VAL A 36 -11.02 -10.78 13.53
CA VAL A 36 -12.21 -9.92 13.44
C VAL A 36 -12.59 -9.37 14.82
N SER A 37 -12.49 -10.17 15.88
CA SER A 37 -12.69 -9.71 17.26
C SER A 37 -11.68 -8.61 17.62
N SER A 38 -10.41 -8.76 17.25
CA SER A 38 -9.39 -7.73 17.47
C SER A 38 -9.69 -6.44 16.70
N TYR A 39 -10.11 -6.56 15.43
CA TYR A 39 -10.57 -5.43 14.62
C TYR A 39 -11.72 -4.69 15.31
N LEU A 40 -12.80 -5.39 15.71
CA LEU A 40 -13.97 -4.80 16.36
C LEU A 40 -13.61 -4.11 17.68
N LYS A 41 -12.84 -4.78 18.53
CA LYS A 41 -12.34 -4.22 19.79
C LYS A 41 -11.63 -2.89 19.54
N GLN A 42 -10.75 -2.83 18.54
CA GLN A 42 -10.01 -1.63 18.22
C GLN A 42 -10.90 -0.49 17.68
N ILE A 43 -11.90 -0.80 16.84
CA ILE A 43 -12.91 0.18 16.39
C ILE A 43 -13.65 0.80 17.58
N TYR A 44 -14.04 -0.01 18.57
CA TYR A 44 -14.76 0.47 19.75
C TYR A 44 -13.89 1.28 20.68
N GLU A 45 -12.62 0.92 20.83
CA GLU A 45 -11.64 1.75 21.55
C GLU A 45 -11.50 3.14 20.92
N TYR A 46 -11.47 3.24 19.57
CA TYR A 46 -11.42 4.52 18.87
C TYR A 46 -12.71 5.32 18.98
N CYS A 47 -13.87 4.66 19.06
CA CYS A 47 -15.14 5.34 19.32
C CYS A 47 -15.17 6.02 20.69
N ASN A 48 -14.52 5.40 21.68
CA ASN A 48 -14.58 5.80 23.09
C ASN A 48 -13.48 6.78 23.51
N SER A 49 -12.36 6.87 22.79
CA SER A 49 -11.28 7.81 23.11
C SER A 49 -10.62 8.40 21.88
N ARG A 50 -10.59 9.74 21.83
CA ARG A 50 -9.88 10.49 20.78
C ARG A 50 -8.38 10.31 20.86
N GLU A 51 -7.81 10.22 22.07
CA GLU A 51 -6.37 10.03 22.29
C GLU A 51 -5.89 8.65 21.81
N LYS A 52 -6.73 7.62 22.00
CA LYS A 52 -6.44 6.26 21.52
C LYS A 52 -6.33 6.18 19.99
N ARG A 53 -6.88 7.15 19.24
CA ARG A 53 -6.69 7.23 17.78
C ARG A 53 -5.23 7.47 17.38
N HIS A 54 -4.36 7.88 18.29
CA HIS A 54 -2.92 8.00 18.07
C HIS A 54 -2.14 6.71 18.34
N MET A 55 -2.81 5.62 18.77
CA MET A 55 -2.14 4.34 19.03
C MET A 55 -1.35 3.90 17.81
N THR A 56 -0.06 3.66 18.00
CA THR A 56 0.86 3.18 16.98
C THR A 56 1.31 1.78 17.40
N ILE A 57 1.39 0.85 16.45
CA ILE A 57 1.96 -0.47 16.70
C ILE A 57 3.48 -0.31 16.66
N THR A 58 4.15 -0.52 17.79
CA THR A 58 5.59 -0.27 17.98
C THR A 58 6.27 -1.50 18.57
N SER A 59 7.61 -1.53 18.54
CA SER A 59 8.38 -2.60 19.18
C SER A 59 8.24 -2.64 20.72
N GLU A 60 7.61 -1.63 21.32
CA GLU A 60 7.40 -1.53 22.78
C GLU A 60 6.04 -2.12 23.21
N ASN A 61 5.04 -2.13 22.31
CA ASN A 61 3.69 -2.64 22.59
C ASN A 61 3.33 -3.87 21.75
N THR A 62 4.34 -4.49 21.13
CA THR A 62 4.21 -5.73 20.36
C THR A 62 4.97 -6.88 20.98
N HIS A 63 4.52 -8.10 20.71
CA HIS A 63 5.24 -9.34 21.00
C HIS A 63 5.15 -10.30 19.79
N GLY A 64 5.83 -11.44 19.88
CA GLY A 64 5.82 -12.47 18.85
C GLY A 64 6.42 -12.00 17.51
N PRO A 65 6.00 -12.59 16.37
CA PRO A 65 6.57 -12.33 15.05
C PRO A 65 6.53 -10.86 14.63
N VAL A 66 5.47 -10.14 15.01
CA VAL A 66 5.32 -8.71 14.68
C VAL A 66 6.37 -7.86 15.40
N ASN A 67 6.73 -8.19 16.65
CA ASN A 67 7.78 -7.48 17.37
C ASN A 67 9.15 -7.69 16.72
N ILE A 68 9.44 -8.92 16.30
CA ILE A 68 10.68 -9.28 15.60
C ILE A 68 10.76 -8.49 14.29
N LEU A 69 9.71 -8.51 13.47
CA LEU A 69 9.63 -7.74 12.23
C LEU A 69 9.91 -6.25 12.46
N LEU A 70 9.29 -5.65 13.49
CA LEU A 70 9.50 -4.24 13.81
C LEU A 70 10.94 -3.96 14.23
N LYS A 71 11.55 -4.79 15.07
CA LYS A 71 12.96 -4.65 15.47
C LYS A 71 13.89 -4.81 14.26
N GLU A 72 13.65 -5.80 13.42
CA GLU A 72 14.44 -6.06 12.22
C GLU A 72 14.32 -4.96 11.16
N SER A 73 13.17 -4.30 11.04
CA SER A 73 12.98 -3.17 10.11
C SER A 73 13.83 -1.95 10.49
N ARG A 74 14.24 -1.84 11.76
CA ARG A 74 15.14 -0.77 12.26
C ARG A 74 16.59 -0.98 11.85
N LEU A 75 16.99 -2.21 11.53
CA LEU A 75 18.37 -2.53 11.14
C LEU A 75 18.70 -2.08 9.71
N GLY A 76 17.70 -1.79 8.88
CA GLY A 76 17.93 -1.31 7.52
C GLY A 76 18.51 0.10 7.51
N SER A 77 19.67 0.29 6.88
CA SER A 77 20.22 1.62 6.62
C SER A 77 19.81 2.14 5.24
N ARG A 78 19.68 3.46 5.11
CA ARG A 78 19.39 4.11 3.82
C ARG A 78 20.46 3.80 2.79
N GLU A 79 21.71 3.90 3.21
CA GLU A 79 22.88 3.67 2.37
C GLU A 79 22.91 2.24 1.83
N ALA A 80 22.70 1.23 2.69
CA ALA A 80 22.70 -0.16 2.26
C ALA A 80 21.63 -0.41 1.19
N HIS A 81 20.44 0.17 1.34
CA HIS A 81 19.39 0.08 0.33
C HIS A 81 19.74 0.82 -0.97
N LEU A 82 20.29 2.03 -0.90
CA LEU A 82 20.77 2.74 -2.09
C LEU A 82 21.77 1.87 -2.86
N ASN A 83 22.71 1.25 -2.18
CA ASN A 83 23.74 0.40 -2.79
C ASN A 83 23.16 -0.86 -3.47
N THR A 84 21.95 -1.30 -3.13
CA THR A 84 21.26 -2.39 -3.86
C THR A 84 20.74 -1.98 -5.24
N MET A 85 20.60 -0.67 -5.49
CA MET A 85 19.95 -0.14 -6.70
C MET A 85 20.85 0.83 -7.48
N THR A 86 21.95 1.28 -6.89
CA THR A 86 22.82 2.33 -7.40
C THR A 86 24.28 1.99 -7.19
N VAL A 87 25.13 2.59 -8.03
CA VAL A 87 26.59 2.54 -7.97
C VAL A 87 27.11 3.98 -7.90
N VAL A 88 28.31 4.16 -7.36
CA VAL A 88 29.02 5.45 -7.39
C VAL A 88 30.09 5.38 -8.47
N GLU A 89 29.97 6.22 -9.49
CA GLU A 89 30.89 6.30 -10.63
C GLU A 89 31.22 7.77 -10.89
N ASN A 90 32.50 8.09 -11.09
CA ASN A 90 32.98 9.47 -11.29
C ASN A 90 32.47 10.44 -10.22
N PHE A 91 32.53 10.02 -8.95
CA PHE A 91 32.08 10.78 -7.77
C PHE A 91 30.57 11.09 -7.71
N GLU A 92 29.77 10.54 -8.63
CA GLU A 92 28.33 10.72 -8.67
C GLU A 92 27.61 9.38 -8.49
N ARG A 93 26.47 9.40 -7.80
CA ARG A 93 25.63 8.21 -7.64
C ARG A 93 24.70 8.06 -8.84
N LYS A 94 24.62 6.86 -9.39
CA LYS A 94 23.78 6.50 -10.55
C LYS A 94 23.09 5.16 -10.34
N PHE A 95 21.98 4.92 -11.01
CA PHE A 95 21.32 3.62 -10.97
C PHE A 95 22.16 2.52 -11.62
N ILE A 96 22.04 1.29 -11.12
CA ILE A 96 22.60 0.12 -11.78
C ILE A 96 21.70 -0.23 -12.97
N ARG A 97 22.27 -0.32 -14.17
CA ARG A 97 21.56 -0.73 -15.39
C ARG A 97 21.46 -2.25 -15.47
N SER A 98 20.39 -2.76 -16.06
CA SER A 98 20.17 -4.20 -16.27
C SER A 98 19.20 -4.44 -17.42
N LYS A 99 18.89 -5.71 -17.72
CA LYS A 99 17.90 -6.08 -18.76
C LYS A 99 16.56 -5.32 -18.60
N ASP A 100 16.12 -5.15 -17.35
CA ASP A 100 14.83 -4.56 -17.00
C ASP A 100 14.95 -3.09 -16.55
N VAL A 101 16.17 -2.56 -16.46
CA VAL A 101 16.48 -1.20 -16.01
C VAL A 101 17.32 -0.50 -17.07
N LYS A 102 16.68 0.38 -17.84
CA LYS A 102 17.29 1.02 -19.01
C LYS A 102 17.31 2.54 -18.87
N ASP A 103 18.25 3.15 -19.59
CA ASP A 103 18.27 4.59 -19.77
C ASP A 103 17.02 5.07 -20.52
N VAL A 104 16.62 6.30 -20.23
CA VAL A 104 15.58 7.01 -20.97
C VAL A 104 16.25 7.87 -22.05
N ASP A 105 15.66 7.91 -23.24
CA ASP A 105 16.11 8.86 -24.27
C ASP A 105 15.85 10.31 -23.85
N GLU A 106 16.45 11.27 -24.56
CA GLU A 106 16.37 12.68 -24.21
C GLU A 106 14.94 13.23 -24.22
N GLN A 107 14.11 12.77 -25.17
CA GLN A 107 12.73 13.19 -25.29
C GLN A 107 11.92 12.75 -24.07
N LEU A 108 11.98 11.47 -23.72
CA LEU A 108 11.32 10.89 -22.56
C LEU A 108 11.87 11.48 -21.26
N ARG A 109 13.18 11.74 -21.19
CA ARG A 109 13.80 12.40 -20.04
C ARG A 109 13.20 13.78 -19.78
N ASN A 110 13.04 14.59 -20.82
CA ASN A 110 12.44 15.92 -20.70
C ASN A 110 10.97 15.84 -20.28
N GLN A 111 10.22 14.87 -20.80
CA GLN A 111 8.83 14.60 -20.40
C GLN A 111 8.73 14.21 -18.92
N ILE A 112 9.62 13.34 -18.44
CA ILE A 112 9.67 12.93 -17.03
C ILE A 112 10.03 14.12 -16.14
N LEU A 113 10.99 14.96 -16.54
CA LEU A 113 11.35 16.16 -15.78
C LEU A 113 10.20 17.17 -15.70
N GLN A 114 9.45 17.36 -16.79
CA GLN A 114 8.26 18.20 -16.77
C GLN A 114 7.19 17.63 -15.82
N ALA A 115 6.93 16.32 -15.89
CA ALA A 115 6.01 15.65 -14.97
C ALA A 115 6.49 15.76 -13.50
N PHE A 116 7.80 15.66 -13.27
CA PHE A 116 8.41 15.82 -11.96
C PHE A 116 8.19 17.23 -11.40
N GLN A 117 8.37 18.28 -12.21
CA GLN A 117 8.06 19.66 -11.79
C GLN A 117 6.59 19.83 -11.42
N GLY A 118 5.68 19.25 -12.20
CA GLY A 118 4.25 19.21 -11.87
C GLY A 118 3.98 18.49 -10.53
N TYR A 119 4.67 17.37 -10.29
CA TYR A 119 4.57 16.62 -9.04
C TYR A 119 4.99 17.45 -7.81
N LEU A 120 6.07 18.24 -7.89
CA LEU A 120 6.52 19.06 -6.77
C LEU A 120 5.45 20.06 -6.29
N GLN A 121 4.57 20.49 -7.19
CA GLN A 121 3.43 21.36 -6.85
C GLN A 121 2.29 20.61 -6.12
N THR A 122 2.28 19.28 -6.17
CA THR A 122 1.29 18.44 -5.50
C THR A 122 1.64 18.12 -4.04
N ILE A 123 2.91 18.30 -3.66
CA ILE A 123 3.38 18.06 -2.30
C ILE A 123 2.86 19.19 -1.40
N PRO A 124 2.19 18.88 -0.26
CA PRO A 124 1.76 19.91 0.68
C PRO A 124 2.94 20.74 1.20
N GLU A 125 2.75 22.05 1.37
CA GLU A 125 3.81 22.96 1.82
C GLU A 125 4.49 22.51 3.13
N SER A 126 3.71 22.00 4.08
CA SER A 126 4.22 21.44 5.35
C SER A 126 5.14 20.22 5.18
N LYS A 127 5.08 19.54 4.04
CA LYS A 127 5.88 18.34 3.72
C LYS A 127 6.99 18.62 2.70
N LYS A 128 7.02 19.81 2.07
CA LYS A 128 8.08 20.18 1.12
C LYS A 128 9.44 20.22 1.82
N GLU A 129 10.40 19.54 1.22
CA GLU A 129 11.81 19.68 1.53
C GLU A 129 12.38 20.92 0.80
N LYS A 130 13.63 21.26 1.11
CA LYS A 130 14.32 22.44 0.56
C LYS A 130 14.58 22.29 -0.95
N PRO A 131 14.62 23.39 -1.73
CA PRO A 131 14.73 23.32 -3.20
C PRO A 131 15.90 22.46 -3.72
N TRP A 132 17.05 22.49 -3.06
CA TRP A 132 18.22 21.70 -3.45
C TRP A 132 18.03 20.19 -3.30
N SER A 133 17.12 19.75 -2.42
CA SER A 133 16.77 18.33 -2.25
C SER A 133 15.98 17.75 -3.44
N TYR A 134 15.60 18.59 -4.42
CA TYR A 134 14.90 18.13 -5.62
C TYR A 134 15.80 18.06 -6.86
N ARG A 135 17.11 18.28 -6.71
CA ARG A 135 18.06 18.16 -7.83
C ARG A 135 18.10 16.71 -8.30
N VAL A 136 17.69 16.49 -9.54
CA VAL A 136 17.72 15.18 -10.19
C VAL A 136 19.15 14.83 -10.59
N LYS A 137 19.62 13.65 -10.16
CA LYS A 137 20.94 13.08 -10.47
C LYS A 137 20.88 12.07 -11.61
N ASP A 138 19.87 11.21 -11.63
CA ASP A 138 19.74 10.14 -12.62
C ASP A 138 18.27 9.73 -12.81
N ILE A 139 17.92 9.24 -14.01
CA ILE A 139 16.57 8.77 -14.36
C ILE A 139 16.69 7.48 -15.17
N ILE A 140 15.93 6.46 -14.77
CA ILE A 140 15.83 5.18 -15.47
C ILE A 140 14.38 4.76 -15.72
N ALA A 141 14.16 4.01 -16.79
CA ALA A 141 12.94 3.25 -17.02
C ALA A 141 13.10 1.83 -16.46
N ARG A 142 12.08 1.36 -15.75
CA ARG A 142 11.97 0.01 -15.21
C ARG A 142 10.77 -0.70 -15.80
N THR A 143 11.03 -1.80 -16.49
CA THR A 143 9.99 -2.68 -17.02
C THR A 143 9.80 -3.84 -16.04
N SER A 144 8.59 -4.00 -15.49
CA SER A 144 8.30 -5.16 -14.63
C SER A 144 7.75 -6.31 -15.45
N SER A 145 8.38 -7.49 -15.34
CA SER A 145 7.90 -8.76 -15.90
C SER A 145 6.78 -9.42 -15.08
N GLY A 146 6.38 -8.83 -13.94
CA GLY A 146 5.37 -9.39 -13.04
C GLY A 146 3.92 -9.25 -13.50
N ILE A 147 3.08 -10.24 -13.16
CA ILE A 147 1.67 -10.38 -13.57
C ILE A 147 0.75 -9.18 -13.25
N GLY A 148 1.02 -8.40 -12.19
CA GLY A 148 0.18 -7.27 -11.79
C GLY A 148 0.49 -5.94 -12.49
N SER A 149 1.62 -5.87 -13.20
CA SER A 149 2.09 -4.66 -13.90
C SER A 149 2.75 -5.01 -15.25
N ALA A 150 2.41 -6.19 -15.79
CA ALA A 150 2.94 -6.69 -17.05
C ALA A 150 2.72 -5.64 -18.15
N GLY A 151 3.82 -5.24 -18.80
CA GLY A 151 3.81 -4.27 -19.90
C GLY A 151 3.78 -2.79 -19.50
N ARG A 152 3.74 -2.45 -18.20
CA ARG A 152 3.78 -1.04 -17.76
C ARG A 152 5.19 -0.64 -17.35
N THR A 153 5.71 0.41 -17.99
CA THR A 153 6.97 1.05 -17.62
C THR A 153 6.76 1.95 -16.41
N SER A 154 7.62 1.80 -15.40
CA SER A 154 7.74 2.73 -14.27
C SER A 154 9.07 3.47 -14.38
N TYR A 155 9.17 4.64 -13.77
CA TYR A 155 10.38 5.46 -13.82
C TYR A 155 10.96 5.62 -12.43
N SER A 156 12.26 5.44 -12.27
CA SER A 156 12.95 5.77 -11.02
C SER A 156 13.78 7.03 -11.21
N ILE A 157 13.65 7.96 -10.27
CA ILE A 157 14.38 9.22 -10.24
C ILE A 157 15.26 9.23 -9.00
N LEU A 158 16.55 9.45 -9.19
CA LEU A 158 17.49 9.69 -8.10
C LEU A 158 17.59 11.19 -7.87
N VAL A 159 17.33 11.64 -6.64
CA VAL A 159 17.44 13.06 -6.26
C VAL A 159 18.42 13.26 -5.12
N GLN A 160 19.05 14.43 -5.10
CA GLN A 160 19.93 14.86 -4.02
C GLN A 160 19.16 14.90 -2.70
N GLY A 161 19.69 14.31 -1.66
CA GLY A 161 19.01 14.23 -0.36
C GLY A 161 18.93 15.55 0.41
N LYS A 162 18.93 15.43 1.73
CA LYS A 162 18.99 16.59 2.63
C LYS A 162 20.35 17.30 2.60
N THR A 163 21.40 16.56 2.25
CA THR A 163 22.79 17.03 2.18
C THR A 163 23.38 16.68 0.81
N GLU A 164 24.62 17.08 0.55
CA GLU A 164 25.34 16.68 -0.67
C GLU A 164 25.95 15.28 -0.57
N ALA A 165 25.95 14.70 0.63
CA ALA A 165 26.50 13.38 0.88
C ALA A 165 25.70 12.31 0.09
N LEU A 166 26.40 11.41 -0.60
CA LEU A 166 25.81 10.44 -1.53
C LEU A 166 24.89 9.43 -0.83
N GLU A 167 25.09 9.18 0.46
CA GLU A 167 24.21 8.35 1.31
C GLU A 167 22.90 9.05 1.71
N SER A 168 22.82 10.37 1.49
CA SER A 168 21.60 11.15 1.73
C SER A 168 20.60 11.06 0.59
N ASP A 169 21.05 10.64 -0.60
CA ASP A 169 20.26 10.58 -1.82
C ASP A 169 18.96 9.79 -1.65
N ILE A 170 17.96 10.16 -2.46
CA ILE A 170 16.60 9.63 -2.37
C ILE A 170 16.21 9.06 -3.72
N ILE A 171 15.67 7.84 -3.70
CA ILE A 171 15.07 7.22 -4.87
C ILE A 171 13.57 7.48 -4.80
N LEU A 172 13.04 8.10 -5.85
CA LEU A 172 11.61 8.25 -6.09
C LEU A 172 11.19 7.28 -7.19
N ASN A 173 9.98 6.74 -7.04
CA ASN A 173 9.37 5.88 -8.03
C ASN A 173 8.13 6.58 -8.59
N MET A 174 8.09 6.73 -9.91
CA MET A 174 6.95 7.24 -10.66
C MET A 174 6.29 6.08 -11.39
N LYS A 175 5.12 5.66 -10.91
CA LYS A 175 4.39 4.52 -11.44
C LYS A 175 3.08 4.96 -12.09
N PRO A 176 2.73 4.43 -13.27
CA PRO A 176 1.38 4.58 -13.82
C PRO A 176 0.32 4.21 -12.79
N ALA A 177 -0.60 5.14 -12.55
CA ALA A 177 -1.71 4.90 -11.66
C ALA A 177 -2.65 3.88 -12.30
N THR A 178 -3.11 2.92 -11.50
CA THR A 178 -4.08 1.93 -11.95
C THR A 178 -5.49 2.47 -11.80
N GLN A 179 -6.33 2.18 -12.80
CA GLN A 179 -7.74 2.44 -12.69
C GLN A 179 -8.32 1.74 -11.46
N SER A 180 -9.18 2.43 -10.72
CA SER A 180 -9.89 1.84 -9.60
C SER A 180 -10.62 0.56 -10.02
N ALA A 181 -10.32 -0.57 -9.37
CA ALA A 181 -10.94 -1.87 -9.65
C ALA A 181 -12.47 -1.84 -9.49
N VAL A 182 -13.00 -0.88 -8.73
CA VAL A 182 -14.42 -0.75 -8.45
C VAL A 182 -15.12 0.26 -9.36
N SER A 183 -14.38 0.98 -10.21
CA SER A 183 -14.95 2.01 -11.10
C SER A 183 -15.90 1.44 -12.16
N SER A 184 -15.79 0.14 -12.47
CA SER A 184 -16.72 -0.55 -13.36
C SER A 184 -18.10 -0.80 -12.72
N VAL A 185 -18.18 -0.82 -11.39
CA VAL A 185 -19.41 -1.15 -10.64
C VAL A 185 -19.96 0.07 -9.90
N ILE A 186 -19.08 0.91 -9.35
CA ILE A 186 -19.45 2.13 -8.61
C ILE A 186 -19.29 3.32 -9.55
N GLN A 187 -20.41 3.81 -10.05
CA GLN A 187 -20.49 5.01 -10.90
C GLN A 187 -21.12 6.16 -10.10
N ASP A 188 -20.31 6.79 -9.25
CA ASP A 188 -20.70 8.00 -8.52
C ASP A 188 -20.12 9.22 -9.24
N GLN A 189 -21.00 10.07 -9.78
CA GLN A 189 -20.63 11.28 -10.53
C GLN A 189 -19.85 12.28 -9.67
N ASN A 190 -20.09 12.31 -8.35
CA ASN A 190 -19.34 13.19 -7.46
C ASN A 190 -17.88 12.74 -7.38
N LEU A 191 -17.62 11.42 -7.30
CA LEU A 191 -16.25 10.89 -7.25
C LEU A 191 -15.49 11.18 -8.55
N GLN A 192 -16.16 11.18 -9.70
CA GLN A 192 -15.56 11.54 -10.99
C GLN A 192 -15.17 13.02 -11.05
N TYR A 193 -15.97 13.90 -10.45
CA TYR A 193 -15.64 15.31 -10.33
C TYR A 193 -14.42 15.56 -9.43
N TYR A 194 -14.35 14.88 -8.28
CA TYR A 194 -13.24 15.04 -7.33
C TYR A 194 -11.93 14.43 -7.82
N PHE A 195 -11.98 13.25 -8.43
CA PHE A 195 -10.78 12.53 -8.88
C PHE A 195 -10.54 12.77 -10.37
N ARG A 196 -9.84 13.86 -10.68
CA ARG A 196 -9.42 14.20 -12.06
C ARG A 196 -8.74 13.05 -12.80
N HIS A 197 -7.96 12.24 -12.08
CA HIS A 197 -7.35 11.01 -12.60
C HIS A 197 -6.93 10.08 -11.43
N ASP A 198 -6.61 8.82 -11.73
CA ASP A 198 -6.29 7.80 -10.71
C ASP A 198 -5.03 8.07 -9.89
N GLY A 199 -4.08 8.87 -10.38
CA GLY A 199 -2.91 9.31 -9.60
C GLY A 199 -3.31 10.10 -8.35
N LEU A 200 -4.10 11.16 -8.53
CA LEU A 200 -4.68 11.98 -7.47
C LEU A 200 -5.54 11.14 -6.52
N ARG A 201 -6.38 10.25 -7.06
CA ARG A 201 -7.20 9.33 -6.26
C ARG A 201 -6.33 8.48 -5.32
N THR A 202 -5.28 7.86 -5.87
CA THR A 202 -4.41 6.96 -5.10
C THR A 202 -3.70 7.72 -3.98
N VAL A 203 -3.17 8.91 -4.27
CA VAL A 203 -2.51 9.78 -3.28
C VAL A 203 -3.48 10.21 -2.19
N LEU A 204 -4.68 10.68 -2.57
CA LEU A 204 -5.71 11.08 -1.61
C LEU A 204 -6.13 9.92 -0.70
N CYS A 205 -6.34 8.73 -1.27
CA CYS A 205 -6.64 7.54 -0.48
C CYS A 205 -5.50 7.19 0.48
N ALA A 206 -4.24 7.34 0.08
CA ALA A 206 -3.11 7.11 0.98
C ALA A 206 -3.06 8.13 2.13
N TYR A 207 -3.29 9.42 1.87
CA TYR A 207 -3.46 10.43 2.93
C TYR A 207 -4.66 10.16 3.84
N ALA A 208 -5.74 9.61 3.28
CA ALA A 208 -6.92 9.22 4.04
C ALA A 208 -6.64 8.06 4.99
N MET A 209 -5.91 7.04 4.52
CA MET A 209 -5.82 5.74 5.19
C MET A 209 -4.58 5.58 6.08
N HIS A 210 -3.51 6.33 5.82
CA HIS A 210 -2.24 6.15 6.52
C HIS A 210 -2.04 7.21 7.61
N ALA A 211 -1.62 6.76 8.80
CA ALA A 211 -1.27 7.67 9.90
C ALA A 211 -0.06 8.54 9.61
N VAL A 212 0.87 8.00 8.84
CA VAL A 212 2.06 8.72 8.40
C VAL A 212 2.24 8.41 6.93
N THR A 213 1.98 9.41 6.10
CA THR A 213 2.32 9.37 4.68
C THR A 213 3.74 9.88 4.46
N SER A 214 4.41 9.34 3.44
CA SER A 214 5.69 9.84 2.98
C SER A 214 5.58 11.32 2.62
N LYS A 215 6.62 12.10 2.96
CA LYS A 215 6.73 13.51 2.53
C LYS A 215 6.87 13.67 1.01
N TRP A 216 7.25 12.60 0.34
CA TRP A 216 7.48 12.53 -1.11
C TRP A 216 6.30 11.90 -1.86
N LEU A 217 5.19 11.65 -1.16
CA LEU A 217 3.99 11.14 -1.79
C LEU A 217 3.29 12.26 -2.56
N GLY A 218 3.07 12.05 -3.84
CA GLY A 218 2.37 12.97 -4.71
C GLY A 218 1.96 12.31 -6.02
N TYR A 219 1.44 13.11 -6.95
CA TYR A 219 1.01 12.63 -8.26
C TYR A 219 1.58 13.48 -9.37
N ALA A 220 1.70 12.91 -10.56
CA ALA A 220 2.09 13.63 -11.76
C ALA A 220 1.21 13.20 -12.94
N THR A 221 1.36 13.89 -14.06
CA THR A 221 0.85 13.42 -15.35
C THR A 221 1.99 13.46 -16.36
N LEU A 222 2.35 12.31 -16.92
CA LEU A 222 3.34 12.22 -17.99
C LEU A 222 2.67 12.50 -19.33
N ASN A 223 3.29 13.36 -20.15
CA ASN A 223 2.77 13.79 -21.45
C ASN A 223 1.35 14.34 -21.41
N ASN A 224 0.94 14.92 -20.27
CA ASN A 224 -0.42 15.39 -20.02
C ASN A 224 -1.52 14.32 -20.22
N GLN A 225 -1.16 13.03 -20.24
CA GLN A 225 -2.08 11.92 -20.51
C GLN A 225 -2.00 10.80 -19.48
N ILE A 226 -0.80 10.41 -19.05
CA ILE A 226 -0.62 9.22 -18.21
C ILE A 226 -0.55 9.66 -16.75
N PRO A 227 -1.57 9.37 -15.92
CA PRO A 227 -1.51 9.68 -14.50
C PRO A 227 -0.47 8.80 -13.81
N LEU A 228 0.35 9.43 -12.98
CA LEU A 228 1.41 8.79 -12.22
C LEU A 228 1.19 9.00 -10.71
N VAL A 229 1.57 8.00 -9.93
CA VAL A 229 1.80 8.13 -8.49
C VAL A 229 3.30 8.20 -8.27
N VAL A 230 3.72 9.20 -7.50
CA VAL A 230 5.12 9.42 -7.12
C VAL A 230 5.25 9.18 -5.63
N ASP A 231 6.17 8.30 -5.24
CA ASP A 231 6.53 8.15 -3.83
C ASP A 231 8.01 7.77 -3.69
N LYS A 232 8.55 8.02 -2.50
CA LYS A 232 9.86 7.59 -2.09
C LYS A 232 9.92 6.08 -1.92
N VAL A 233 10.96 5.48 -2.47
CA VAL A 233 11.34 4.10 -2.14
C VAL A 233 11.90 4.10 -0.72
N THR A 234 11.22 3.38 0.18
CA THR A 234 11.59 3.31 1.60
C THR A 234 12.34 2.03 1.94
N THR A 235 13.33 2.15 2.81
CA THR A 235 14.18 1.07 3.32
C THR A 235 13.55 0.26 4.45
N HIS A 236 12.47 0.77 5.02
CA HIS A 236 11.84 0.20 6.22
C HIS A 236 10.55 -0.58 5.91
N ASN A 237 10.25 -0.83 4.62
CA ASN A 237 9.14 -1.68 4.23
C ASN A 237 9.59 -3.15 4.22
N LYS A 238 9.53 -3.81 5.38
CA LYS A 238 9.72 -5.26 5.50
C LYS A 238 8.37 -5.97 5.49
N ASN A 239 8.30 -7.05 4.71
CA ASN A 239 7.14 -7.93 4.71
C ASN A 239 7.19 -8.88 5.90
N LEU A 240 6.02 -9.35 6.32
CA LEU A 240 5.94 -10.43 7.29
C LEU A 240 6.20 -11.76 6.56
N GLU A 241 7.28 -12.44 6.94
CA GLU A 241 7.66 -13.73 6.39
C GLU A 241 6.85 -14.86 7.05
N TRP A 242 5.71 -15.21 6.44
CA TRP A 242 4.79 -16.23 6.97
C TRP A 242 5.39 -17.64 7.08
N ASN A 243 6.48 -17.90 6.37
CA ASN A 243 7.25 -19.13 6.52
C ASN A 243 7.95 -19.23 7.88
N ASN A 244 8.20 -18.10 8.55
CA ASN A 244 8.86 -18.06 9.85
C ASN A 244 7.86 -18.16 11.03
N ILE A 245 6.55 -18.11 10.76
CA ILE A 245 5.49 -18.21 11.77
C ILE A 245 5.03 -19.66 11.81
N ASN A 246 5.51 -20.46 12.76
CA ASN A 246 5.38 -21.92 12.65
C ASN A 246 4.25 -22.51 13.49
N ASP A 247 3.95 -21.92 14.64
CA ASP A 247 2.91 -22.41 15.53
C ASP A 247 1.64 -21.56 15.49
N PHE A 248 0.59 -22.12 16.09
CA PHE A 248 -0.74 -21.54 16.10
C PHE A 248 -0.82 -20.30 17.00
N GLU A 249 -0.03 -20.24 18.07
CA GLU A 249 -0.02 -19.12 19.01
C GLU A 249 0.58 -17.87 18.37
N ASP A 250 1.73 -18.01 17.72
CA ASP A 250 2.38 -16.96 16.94
C ASP A 250 1.48 -16.47 15.78
N THR A 251 0.74 -17.40 15.17
CA THR A 251 -0.25 -17.05 14.14
C THR A 251 -1.42 -16.26 14.74
N CYS A 252 -1.95 -16.67 15.91
CA CYS A 252 -2.97 -15.92 16.64
C CYS A 252 -2.51 -14.49 16.96
N VAL A 253 -1.32 -14.33 17.54
CA VAL A 253 -0.72 -13.02 17.85
C VAL A 253 -0.61 -12.16 16.58
N THR A 254 -0.14 -12.76 15.49
CA THR A 254 -0.01 -12.08 14.20
C THR A 254 -1.35 -11.57 13.68
N VAL A 255 -2.39 -12.42 13.64
CA VAL A 255 -3.70 -12.01 13.13
C VAL A 255 -4.40 -11.00 14.04
N GLU A 256 -4.12 -11.04 15.35
CA GLU A 256 -4.58 -10.01 16.28
C GLU A 256 -4.03 -8.62 15.90
N TYR A 257 -2.71 -8.52 15.65
CA TYR A 257 -2.09 -7.26 15.23
C TYR A 257 -2.55 -6.82 13.83
N LEU A 258 -2.80 -7.75 12.91
CA LEU A 258 -3.41 -7.43 11.61
C LEU A 258 -4.81 -6.84 11.77
N GLY A 259 -5.63 -7.37 12.68
CA GLY A 259 -6.94 -6.80 13.04
C GLY A 259 -6.84 -5.37 13.56
N LYS A 260 -5.89 -5.11 14.48
CA LYS A 260 -5.61 -3.75 15.00
C LYS A 260 -5.13 -2.80 13.90
N ALA A 261 -4.21 -3.26 13.05
CA ALA A 261 -3.67 -2.48 11.95
C ALA A 261 -4.77 -2.11 10.93
N MET A 262 -5.67 -3.04 10.59
CA MET A 262 -6.80 -2.77 9.73
C MET A 262 -7.78 -1.76 10.33
N ALA A 263 -8.11 -1.91 11.62
CA ALA A 263 -8.96 -0.95 12.32
C ALA A 263 -8.34 0.45 12.33
N LYS A 264 -7.02 0.52 12.53
CA LYS A 264 -6.24 1.75 12.45
C LYS A 264 -6.36 2.36 11.05
N ILE A 265 -6.09 1.61 9.98
CA ILE A 265 -6.22 2.07 8.58
C ILE A 265 -7.62 2.62 8.27
N HIS A 266 -8.68 1.99 8.78
CA HIS A 266 -10.05 2.45 8.55
C HIS A 266 -10.42 3.72 9.35
N CYS A 267 -9.77 3.96 10.48
CA CYS A 267 -10.19 4.99 11.45
C CYS A 267 -9.22 6.15 11.60
N ILE A 268 -8.08 6.12 10.92
CA ILE A 268 -7.21 7.28 10.82
C ILE A 268 -7.73 8.19 9.70
N SER A 269 -7.66 9.48 9.95
CA SER A 269 -7.39 10.52 8.94
C SER A 269 -6.12 11.23 9.40
N ASP A 270 -5.16 11.51 8.51
CA ASP A 270 -3.92 12.25 8.85
C ASP A 270 -4.28 13.48 9.71
N ILE A 271 -3.55 13.73 10.81
CA ILE A 271 -3.80 14.87 11.71
C ILE A 271 -3.64 16.20 10.95
N ASP A 272 -2.80 16.22 9.91
CA ASP A 272 -2.66 17.36 9.00
C ASP A 272 -3.98 17.68 8.25
N SER A 273 -4.88 16.70 8.09
CA SER A 273 -6.23 16.93 7.54
C SER A 273 -7.10 17.75 8.49
N ILE A 274 -6.84 17.64 9.80
CA ILE A 274 -7.69 18.17 10.88
C ILE A 274 -7.23 19.57 11.30
N GLU A 275 -5.93 19.87 11.28
CA GLU A 275 -5.42 21.21 11.65
C GLU A 275 -5.55 22.25 10.53
N LYS A 276 -5.48 21.81 9.25
CA LYS A 276 -5.55 22.70 8.08
C LYS A 276 -6.92 23.32 7.82
N GLU A 277 -7.99 22.76 8.39
CA GLU A 277 -9.34 23.31 8.23
C GLU A 277 -9.61 24.49 9.18
N LYS A 278 -8.92 24.57 10.33
CA LYS A 278 -9.02 25.73 11.26
C LYS A 278 -8.38 27.01 10.72
N HIS A 279 -7.51 26.90 9.72
CA HIS A 279 -6.80 28.03 9.11
C HIS A 279 -7.24 28.29 7.65
N ALA A 280 -8.33 27.66 7.20
CA ALA A 280 -8.86 27.80 5.84
C ALA A 280 -9.60 29.13 5.66
N GLY A 281 -8.88 30.24 5.86
CA GLY A 281 -9.19 31.53 5.26
C GLY A 281 -8.43 31.74 3.94
N HIS A 282 -7.35 30.99 3.69
CA HIS A 282 -6.52 31.15 2.49
C HIS A 282 -5.93 29.79 2.06
N HIS A 283 -6.35 29.26 0.91
CA HIS A 283 -5.69 28.23 0.10
C HIS A 283 -5.19 26.93 0.79
N THR A 284 -6.10 26.11 1.30
CA THR A 284 -5.86 24.65 1.49
C THR A 284 -6.53 23.82 0.38
N ASP A 285 -6.50 24.34 -0.86
CA ASP A 285 -7.20 23.80 -2.04
C ASP A 285 -6.59 22.52 -2.65
N LEU A 286 -5.51 21.96 -2.08
CA LEU A 286 -4.75 20.92 -2.77
C LEU A 286 -5.26 19.49 -2.53
N LEU A 287 -5.98 19.21 -1.44
CA LEU A 287 -6.49 17.87 -1.13
C LEU A 287 -7.91 17.93 -0.53
N PRO A 288 -8.96 17.44 -1.23
CA PRO A 288 -10.35 17.50 -0.75
C PRO A 288 -10.63 16.44 0.33
N LEU A 289 -9.89 16.46 1.45
CA LEU A 289 -10.02 15.46 2.53
C LEU A 289 -11.38 15.53 3.25
N HIS A 290 -12.17 16.59 3.04
CA HIS A 290 -13.54 16.72 3.54
C HIS A 290 -14.50 15.63 3.00
N ILE A 291 -14.15 14.94 1.91
CA ILE A 291 -14.94 13.82 1.37
C ILE A 291 -14.85 12.55 2.23
N ILE A 292 -13.89 12.48 3.15
CA ILE A 292 -13.70 11.35 4.06
C ILE A 292 -14.51 11.61 5.34
N PRO A 293 -15.37 10.68 5.76
CA PRO A 293 -16.12 10.85 7.00
C PRO A 293 -15.20 11.13 8.20
N ARG A 294 -15.45 12.23 8.92
CA ARG A 294 -14.65 12.65 10.10
C ARG A 294 -14.69 11.65 11.28
N HIS A 295 -15.60 10.67 11.21
CA HIS A 295 -15.84 9.64 12.24
C HIS A 295 -16.11 8.27 11.60
N THR A 296 -15.15 7.77 10.83
CA THR A 296 -15.27 6.45 10.18
C THR A 296 -15.52 5.34 11.20
N GLU A 297 -14.93 5.42 12.39
CA GLU A 297 -15.13 4.46 13.50
C GLU A 297 -16.61 4.37 13.92
N ARG A 298 -17.29 5.52 14.04
CA ARG A 298 -18.71 5.57 14.42
C ARG A 298 -19.60 5.07 13.30
N THR A 299 -19.22 5.35 12.06
CA THR A 299 -19.92 4.88 10.86
C THR A 299 -19.84 3.36 10.75
N ILE A 300 -18.66 2.77 10.98
CA ILE A 300 -18.45 1.32 11.01
C ILE A 300 -19.25 0.68 12.15
N ARG A 301 -19.15 1.21 13.38
CA ARG A 301 -19.92 0.70 14.52
C ARG A 301 -21.43 0.73 14.24
N LYS A 302 -21.93 1.83 13.68
CA LYS A 302 -23.35 1.95 13.31
C LYS A 302 -23.75 0.93 12.23
N ALA A 303 -22.89 0.70 11.24
CA ALA A 303 -23.13 -0.27 10.19
C ALA A 303 -23.17 -1.73 10.69
N ILE A 304 -22.39 -2.06 11.72
CA ILE A 304 -22.41 -3.37 12.38
C ILE A 304 -23.67 -3.53 13.26
N GLY A 305 -24.21 -2.42 13.77
CA GLY A 305 -25.48 -2.41 14.52
C GLY A 305 -25.41 -3.10 15.88
N GLY A 306 -24.21 -3.30 16.44
CA GLY A 306 -24.00 -4.02 17.70
C GLY A 306 -24.13 -5.54 17.61
N ASN A 307 -24.29 -6.11 16.42
CA ASN A 307 -24.33 -7.56 16.20
C ASN A 307 -22.93 -8.11 15.88
N ASP A 308 -22.01 -8.00 16.85
CA ASP A 308 -20.61 -8.39 16.68
C ASP A 308 -20.45 -9.87 16.31
N GLU A 309 -21.18 -10.75 17.00
CA GLU A 309 -21.15 -12.19 16.74
C GLU A 309 -21.72 -12.56 15.37
N GLY A 310 -22.76 -11.85 14.90
CA GLY A 310 -23.25 -11.99 13.54
C GLY A 310 -22.19 -11.58 12.52
N PHE A 311 -21.55 -10.43 12.72
CA PHE A 311 -20.48 -9.95 11.83
C PHE A 311 -19.29 -10.92 11.78
N ILE A 312 -18.84 -11.42 12.93
CA ILE A 312 -17.78 -12.44 13.02
C ILE A 312 -18.17 -13.70 12.25
N ARG A 313 -19.39 -14.20 12.45
CA ARG A 313 -19.90 -15.40 11.77
C ARG A 313 -19.93 -15.21 10.25
N ASP A 314 -20.37 -14.05 9.78
CA ASP A 314 -20.42 -13.72 8.36
C ASP A 314 -19.01 -13.67 7.75
N MET A 315 -18.03 -13.11 8.46
CA MET A 315 -16.65 -13.07 7.98
C MET A 315 -16.01 -14.46 7.93
N ILE A 316 -16.27 -15.31 8.92
CA ILE A 316 -15.82 -16.72 8.91
C ILE A 316 -16.48 -17.45 7.73
N SER A 317 -17.80 -17.37 7.59
CA SER A 317 -18.54 -18.03 6.51
C SER A 317 -18.04 -17.61 5.13
N PHE A 318 -17.82 -16.30 4.94
CA PHE A 318 -17.26 -15.75 3.71
C PHE A 318 -15.87 -16.31 3.44
N ALA A 319 -14.96 -16.26 4.41
CA ALA A 319 -13.58 -16.69 4.25
C ALA A 319 -13.49 -18.18 3.91
N MET A 320 -14.26 -19.03 4.59
CA MET A 320 -14.31 -20.48 4.33
C MET A 320 -14.85 -20.77 2.92
N THR A 321 -15.95 -20.12 2.54
CA THR A 321 -16.57 -20.28 1.22
C THR A 321 -15.64 -19.81 0.11
N TYR A 322 -15.03 -18.64 0.27
CA TYR A 322 -14.10 -18.06 -0.70
C TYR A 322 -12.82 -18.90 -0.82
N GLY A 323 -12.26 -19.35 0.30
CA GLY A 323 -11.10 -20.24 0.32
C GLY A 323 -11.35 -21.56 -0.40
N ASN A 324 -12.52 -22.17 -0.18
CA ASN A 324 -12.96 -23.36 -0.92
C ASN A 324 -13.05 -23.10 -2.42
N ARG A 325 -13.62 -21.95 -2.80
CA ARG A 325 -13.77 -21.56 -4.20
C ARG A 325 -12.41 -21.38 -4.87
N VAL A 326 -11.50 -20.64 -4.26
CA VAL A 326 -10.14 -20.41 -4.79
C VAL A 326 -9.39 -21.73 -4.97
N ARG A 327 -9.44 -22.64 -3.99
CA ARG A 327 -8.81 -23.96 -4.09
C ARG A 327 -9.36 -24.79 -5.25
N ARG A 328 -10.69 -24.79 -5.42
CA ARG A 328 -11.36 -25.46 -6.53
C ARG A 328 -10.96 -24.85 -7.87
N ASP A 329 -11.01 -23.53 -7.97
CA ASP A 329 -10.70 -22.80 -9.20
C ASP A 329 -9.23 -22.97 -9.59
N HIS A 330 -8.31 -22.97 -8.62
CA HIS A 330 -6.90 -23.26 -8.83
C HIS A 330 -6.68 -24.69 -9.37
N ARG A 331 -7.37 -25.69 -8.82
CA ARG A 331 -7.31 -27.06 -9.35
C ARG A 331 -7.80 -27.13 -10.80
N LEU A 332 -8.94 -26.52 -11.09
CA LEU A 332 -9.51 -26.47 -12.45
C LEU A 332 -8.57 -25.73 -13.42
N PHE A 333 -7.95 -24.63 -12.97
CA PHE A 333 -6.94 -23.91 -13.73
C PHE A 333 -5.75 -24.81 -14.06
N PHE A 334 -5.21 -25.54 -13.08
CA PHE A 334 -4.07 -26.44 -13.29
C PHE A 334 -4.42 -27.60 -14.23
N GLU A 335 -5.62 -28.18 -14.10
CA GLU A 335 -6.13 -29.19 -15.03
C GLU A 335 -6.29 -28.64 -16.45
N ALA A 336 -6.82 -27.42 -16.61
CA ALA A 336 -6.95 -26.78 -17.92
C ALA A 336 -5.57 -26.46 -18.54
N PHE A 337 -4.64 -25.94 -17.74
CA PHE A 337 -3.28 -25.62 -18.15
C PHE A 337 -2.53 -26.86 -18.64
N ARG A 338 -2.53 -27.95 -17.86
CA ARG A 338 -1.88 -29.21 -18.22
C ARG A 338 -2.42 -29.86 -19.49
N ASN A 339 -3.67 -29.59 -19.84
CA ASN A 339 -4.31 -30.14 -21.03
C ASN A 339 -4.33 -29.14 -22.21
N GLY A 340 -3.52 -28.08 -22.17
CA GLY A 340 -3.42 -27.10 -23.25
C GLY A 340 -4.70 -26.32 -23.52
N ARG A 341 -5.64 -26.26 -22.56
CA ARG A 341 -6.95 -25.61 -22.72
C ARG A 341 -6.93 -24.11 -22.43
N ILE A 342 -5.74 -23.53 -22.19
CA ILE A 342 -5.56 -22.10 -21.92
C ILE A 342 -4.82 -21.47 -23.11
N PRO A 343 -5.51 -20.73 -24.00
CA PRO A 343 -4.97 -20.28 -25.29
C PRO A 343 -3.68 -19.44 -25.24
N MET A 344 -3.39 -18.80 -24.10
CA MET A 344 -2.26 -17.88 -23.92
C MET A 344 -1.11 -18.47 -23.09
N LEU A 345 -1.24 -19.72 -22.64
CA LEU A 345 -0.28 -20.42 -21.79
C LEU A 345 -0.05 -21.81 -22.41
N GLN A 346 0.55 -21.85 -23.61
CA GLN A 346 0.95 -23.11 -24.22
C GLN A 346 2.18 -23.66 -23.49
N VAL A 347 2.16 -24.97 -23.23
CA VAL A 347 3.32 -25.70 -22.72
C VAL A 347 4.25 -25.92 -23.92
N ASP A 348 5.48 -25.40 -23.86
CA ASP A 348 6.53 -25.86 -24.76
C ASP A 348 6.83 -27.32 -24.39
N GLU A 349 6.34 -28.27 -25.20
CA GLU A 349 6.60 -29.70 -25.04
C GLU A 349 8.01 -30.12 -25.51
N SER A 350 8.92 -29.15 -25.73
CA SER A 350 10.30 -29.43 -26.11
C SER A 350 11.18 -29.70 -24.88
N HIS A 351 11.05 -30.87 -24.27
CA HIS A 351 12.10 -31.52 -23.49
C HIS A 351 11.99 -33.04 -23.51
#